data_AF-A0A6M2A7A3-F1
#
_entry.id   AF-A0A6M2A7A3-F1
#
_cell.length_a   1.000
_cell.length_b   1.000
_cell.length_c   1.000
_cell.angle_alpha   90.00
_cell.angle_beta   90.00
_cell.angle_gamma   90.00
#
_symmetry.space_group_name_H-M   'P 1'
#
loop_
_entity.id
_entity.type
_entity.pdbx_description
1 polymer ?
#
loop_
_entity_poly.entity_id
_entity_poly.type
_entity_poly.pdbx_seq_one_letter_code
_entity_poly.pdbx_strand_id
1 'polypeptide(L)'
;MKSTKHTYSGLRLLRHLVGQEGLNIFSSQQVQQAARELKIEPGYVAEILHYLQKESWIWRLKRGLYAVSSESGLGTAVRPAHVGASPI
;
A
#
# COMPACT_ATOMS: atom_id res chain seq x y z
N MET A 1 20.94 1.56 11.75
CA MET A 1 19.46 1.54 11.79
C MET A 1 18.92 2.80 11.14
N LYS A 2 18.57 2.78 9.83
CA LYS A 2 18.00 3.94 9.09
C LYS A 2 16.57 3.68 8.54
N SER A 3 15.98 2.51 8.79
CA SER A 3 14.80 2.02 8.06
C SER A 3 13.41 2.44 8.56
N THR A 4 13.25 3.14 9.68
CA THR A 4 11.91 3.34 10.27
C THR A 4 11.11 4.48 9.64
N LYS A 5 11.76 5.58 9.24
CA LYS A 5 11.05 6.75 8.68
C LYS A 5 10.45 6.47 7.30
N HIS A 6 11.22 5.82 6.42
CA HIS A 6 10.76 5.48 5.07
C HIS A 6 9.62 4.45 5.10
N THR A 7 9.71 3.47 6.00
CA THR A 7 8.68 2.46 6.20
C THR A 7 7.38 3.08 6.72
N TYR A 8 7.44 4.01 7.69
CA TYR A 8 6.23 4.68 8.19
C TYR A 8 5.51 5.50 7.11
N SER A 9 6.24 6.32 6.35
CA SER A 9 5.65 7.10 5.25
C SER A 9 5.12 6.20 4.13
N GLY A 10 5.80 5.10 3.81
CA GLY A 10 5.34 4.11 2.85
C GLY A 10 4.07 3.38 3.28
N LEU A 11 3.98 3.00 4.55
CA LEU A 11 2.78 2.37 5.11
C LEU A 11 1.60 3.34 5.16
N ARG A 12 1.82 4.63 5.49
CA ARG A 12 0.77 5.66 5.40
C ARG A 12 0.25 5.81 3.98
N LEU A 13 1.14 5.83 2.99
CA LEU A 13 0.77 5.92 1.58
C LEU A 13 -0.01 4.69 1.11
N LEU A 14 0.43 3.49 1.48
CA LEU A 14 -0.29 2.25 1.18
C LEU A 14 -1.66 2.19 1.85
N ARG A 15 -1.75 2.58 3.12
CA ARG A 15 -3.02 2.64 3.85
C ARG A 15 -3.98 3.64 3.21
N HIS A 16 -3.49 4.74 2.66
CA HIS A 16 -4.32 5.71 1.92
C HIS A 16 -4.86 5.08 0.63
N LEU A 17 -3.99 4.49 -0.19
CA LEU A 17 -4.38 3.84 -1.45
C LEU A 17 -5.35 2.67 -1.26
N VAL A 18 -5.08 1.79 -0.29
CA VAL A 18 -5.93 0.62 -0.03
C VAL A 18 -7.18 0.98 0.76
N GLY A 19 -7.04 1.83 1.77
CA GLY A 19 -8.12 2.13 2.71
C GLY A 19 -9.12 3.16 2.20
N GLN A 20 -8.68 4.17 1.44
CA GLN A 20 -9.57 5.20 0.90
C GLN A 20 -10.03 4.89 -0.52
N GLU A 21 -9.14 4.39 -1.38
CA GLU A 21 -9.50 4.11 -2.78
C GLU A 21 -9.85 2.64 -3.05
N GLY A 22 -9.62 1.73 -2.10
CA GLY A 22 -9.88 0.28 -2.29
C GLY A 22 -8.92 -0.37 -3.30
N LEU A 23 -7.81 0.30 -3.63
CA LEU A 23 -6.94 -0.11 -4.71
C LEU A 23 -5.89 -1.12 -4.23
N ASN A 24 -6.12 -2.39 -4.53
CA ASN A 24 -5.10 -3.44 -4.39
C ASN A 24 -4.05 -3.39 -5.52
N ILE A 25 -4.38 -2.73 -6.63
CA ILE A 25 -3.48 -2.50 -7.78
C ILE A 25 -3.51 -1.01 -8.09
N PHE A 26 -2.35 -0.37 -8.15
CA PHE A 26 -2.23 1.06 -8.37
C PHE A 26 -1.08 1.43 -9.31
N SER A 27 -1.26 2.53 -10.03
CA SER A 27 -0.29 3.09 -10.96
C SER A 27 0.66 4.08 -10.29
N SER A 28 1.80 4.36 -10.91
CA SER A 28 2.70 5.45 -10.48
C SER A 28 1.98 6.79 -10.38
N GLN A 29 0.99 7.06 -11.24
CA GLN A 29 0.22 8.31 -11.21
C GLN A 29 -0.64 8.38 -9.95
N GLN A 30 -1.32 7.29 -9.59
CA GLN A 30 -2.11 7.21 -8.35
C GLN A 30 -1.23 7.34 -7.10
N VAL A 31 -0.04 6.74 -7.11
CA VAL A 31 0.93 6.90 -6.01
C VAL A 31 1.35 8.37 -5.88
N GLN A 32 1.63 9.06 -6.99
CA GLN A 32 2.00 10.48 -6.98
C GLN A 32 0.85 11.36 -6.49
N GLN A 33 -0.39 11.05 -6.86
CA GLN A 33 -1.58 11.74 -6.38
C GLN A 33 -1.76 11.56 -4.87
N ALA A 34 -1.72 10.32 -4.38
CA ALA A 34 -1.78 10.03 -2.95
C ALA A 34 -0.62 10.67 -2.17
N ALA A 35 0.58 10.71 -2.73
CA ALA A 35 1.72 11.40 -2.13
C ALA A 35 1.47 12.90 -1.98
N ARG A 36 0.89 13.56 -2.99
CA ARG A 36 0.52 14.98 -2.92
C ARG A 36 -0.52 15.25 -1.84
N GLU A 37 -1.55 14.42 -1.75
CA GLU A 37 -2.58 14.51 -0.72
C GLU A 37 -2.01 14.35 0.70
N LEU A 38 -1.01 13.48 0.84
CA LEU A 38 -0.29 13.24 2.09
C LEU A 38 0.86 14.22 2.34
N LYS A 39 1.06 15.23 1.47
CA LYS A 39 2.18 16.19 1.51
C LYS A 39 3.56 15.53 1.56
N ILE A 40 3.71 14.38 0.90
CA ILE A 40 4.98 13.68 0.71
C ILE A 40 5.69 14.31 -0.48
N GLU A 41 6.98 14.60 -0.32
CA GLU A 41 7.79 15.18 -1.39
C GLU A 41 7.91 14.20 -2.58
N PRO A 42 7.68 14.64 -3.83
CA PRO A 42 7.66 13.75 -5.00
C PRO A 42 8.99 13.00 -5.21
N GLY A 43 10.13 13.58 -4.84
CA GLY A 43 11.44 12.93 -4.89
C GLY A 43 11.54 11.72 -3.95
N TYR A 44 10.79 11.74 -2.84
CA TYR A 44 10.77 10.67 -1.84
C TYR A 44 9.87 9.49 -2.24
N VAL A 45 8.97 9.68 -3.21
CA VAL A 45 8.03 8.65 -3.64
C VAL A 45 8.74 7.45 -4.26
N ALA A 46 9.74 7.71 -5.11
CA ALA A 46 10.53 6.64 -5.73
C ALA A 46 11.29 5.82 -4.69
N GLU A 47 11.84 6.50 -3.69
CA GLU A 47 12.55 5.87 -2.57
C GLU A 47 11.59 5.04 -1.70
N ILE A 48 10.42 5.57 -1.37
CA ILE A 48 9.36 4.85 -0.66
C ILE A 48 8.95 3.58 -1.41
N LEU A 49 8.68 3.67 -2.72
CA LEU A 49 8.31 2.51 -3.53
C LEU A 49 9.43 1.47 -3.56
N HIS A 50 10.69 1.90 -3.62
CA HIS A 50 11.83 1.00 -3.57
C HIS A 50 11.88 0.23 -2.24
N TYR A 51 11.71 0.91 -1.10
CA TYR A 51 11.66 0.23 0.20
C TYR A 51 10.46 -0.69 0.34
N LEU A 52 9.27 -0.26 -0.08
CA LEU A 52 8.07 -1.11 -0.04
C LEU A 52 8.23 -2.37 -0.89
N GLN A 53 8.87 -2.26 -2.05
CA GLN A 53 9.16 -3.41 -2.90
C GLN A 53 10.23 -4.31 -2.27
N LYS A 54 11.29 -3.74 -1.69
CA LYS A 54 12.36 -4.49 -1.03
C LYS A 54 11.86 -5.29 0.17
N GLU A 55 10.96 -4.71 0.94
CA GLU A 55 10.35 -5.30 2.14
C GLU A 55 9.09 -6.13 1.80
N SER A 56 8.84 -6.43 0.51
CA SER A 56 7.73 -7.27 0.02
C SER A 56 6.31 -6.78 0.39
N TRP A 57 6.14 -5.48 0.65
CA TRP A 57 4.82 -4.86 0.83
C TRP A 57 4.07 -4.71 -0.50
N ILE A 58 4.81 -4.53 -1.59
CA ILE A 58 4.26 -4.38 -2.94
C ILE A 58 4.99 -5.24 -3.96
N TRP A 59 4.27 -5.64 -4.99
CA TRP A 59 4.77 -6.34 -6.15
C TRP A 59 4.68 -5.43 -7.37
N ARG A 60 5.77 -5.30 -8.12
CA ARG A 60 5.74 -4.60 -9.40
C ARG A 60 5.20 -5.55 -10.47
N LEU A 61 4.00 -5.30 -10.98
CA LEU A 61 3.38 -6.12 -12.02
C LEU A 61 3.98 -5.79 -13.40
N LYS A 62 4.09 -4.50 -13.70
CA LYS A 62 4.71 -3.98 -14.94
C LYS A 62 5.27 -2.59 -14.71
N ARG A 63 5.88 -2.00 -15.74
CA ARG A 63 6.42 -0.64 -15.64
C ARG A 63 5.31 0.35 -15.26
N GLY A 64 5.43 0.92 -14.06
CA GLY A 64 4.48 1.91 -13.54
C GLY A 64 3.19 1.33 -12.95
N LEU A 65 3.09 0.01 -12.77
CA LEU A 65 1.94 -0.64 -12.11
C LEU A 65 2.41 -1.56 -10.99
N TYR A 66 1.79 -1.41 -9.83
CA TYR A 66 2.14 -2.09 -8.60
C TYR A 66 0.89 -2.73 -7.98
N ALA A 67 1.08 -3.83 -7.27
CA ALA A 67 0.05 -4.50 -6.49
C ALA A 67 0.48 -4.60 -5.03
N VAL A 68 -0.46 -4.51 -4.10
CA VAL A 68 -0.20 -4.76 -2.68
C VAL A 68 -0.02 -6.26 -2.47
N SER A 69 1.01 -6.64 -1.71
CA SER A 69 1.22 -8.03 -1.34
C SER A 69 0.10 -8.50 -0.42
N SER A 70 -0.54 -9.62 -0.74
CA SER A 70 -1.58 -10.20 0.13
C SER A 70 -1.02 -10.63 1.50
N GLU A 71 0.29 -10.88 1.59
CA GLU A 71 0.97 -11.28 2.83
C GLU A 71 1.30 -10.10 3.74
N SER A 72 1.17 -8.87 3.23
CA SER A 72 1.46 -7.65 4.01
C SER A 72 0.41 -7.34 5.08
N GLY A 73 -0.72 -8.06 5.11
CA GLY A 73 -1.85 -7.80 5.99
C GLY A 73 -2.58 -6.48 5.72
N LEU A 74 -2.10 -5.65 4.78
CA LEU A 74 -2.74 -4.43 4.30
C LEU A 74 -3.70 -4.69 3.16
N GLY A 75 -3.42 -5.69 2.32
CA GLY A 75 -4.41 -6.18 1.37
C GLY A 75 -5.64 -6.61 2.15
N THR A 76 -6.83 -6.26 1.65
CA THR A 76 -8.08 -6.69 2.27
C THR A 76 -7.99 -8.19 2.47
N ALA A 77 -7.78 -8.66 3.70
CA ALA A 77 -8.08 -10.03 4.04
C ALA A 77 -9.54 -10.16 3.63
N VAL A 78 -9.78 -10.89 2.54
CA VAL A 78 -11.11 -11.31 2.15
C VAL A 78 -11.54 -12.20 3.31
N ARG A 79 -12.03 -11.59 4.39
CA ARG A 79 -12.69 -12.29 5.47
C ARG A 79 -13.93 -12.81 4.79
N PRO A 80 -14.07 -14.14 4.60
CA PRO A 80 -15.29 -14.66 4.02
C PRO A 80 -16.43 -14.19 4.92
N ALA A 81 -17.41 -13.51 4.32
CA ALA A 81 -18.62 -13.05 4.99
C ALA A 81 -19.47 -14.27 5.37
N HIS A 82 -19.08 -15.00 6.41
CA HIS A 82 -19.93 -15.95 7.13
C HIS A 82 -19.81 -15.73 8.64
N VAL A 83 -19.82 -14.47 9.09
CA VAL A 83 -20.36 -14.14 10.41
C VAL A 83 -21.84 -13.91 10.21
N GLY A 84 -22.60 -14.98 10.36
CA GLY A 84 -24.04 -14.99 10.20
C GLY A 84 -24.63 -16.32 10.63
N ALA A 85 -24.48 -16.66 11.91
CA ALA A 85 -25.44 -17.44 12.68
C ALA A 85 -24.92 -17.63 14.11
N SER A 86 -25.56 -16.95 15.06
CA SER A 86 -25.50 -17.29 16.48
C SER A 86 -25.86 -18.77 16.68
N PRO A 87 -25.17 -19.50 17.57
CA PRO A 87 -25.81 -20.55 18.33
C PRO A 87 -26.22 -20.00 19.70
N ILE A 88 -27.50 -20.21 19.93
CA ILE A 88 -28.32 -20.10 21.14
C ILE A 88 -27.64 -20.76 22.35
#